data_AF-A0A1F4VGS1-F1
#
_entry.id   AF-A0A1F4VGS1-F1
#
_cell.length_a   1.000
_cell.length_b   1.000
_cell.length_c   1.000
_cell.angle_alpha   90.00
_cell.angle_beta   90.00
_cell.angle_gamma   90.00
#
_symmetry.space_group_name_H-M   'P 1'
#
loop_
_entity.id
_entity.type
_entity.pdbx_description
1 polymer ?
#
loop_
_entity_poly.entity_id
_entity_poly.type
_entity_poly.pdbx_seq_one_letter_code
_entity_poly.pdbx_strand_id
1 'polypeptide(L)'
;MKLEYDKEKLNKLCAKNRISYLGVFGSQARNEADINSDIDLLVEFFETPSLLKHVGIEYEFSENLFGNRKVDLITKRSLNKYIAPYVAKDLITLYESK
;
A
#
# COMPACT_ATOMS: atom_id res chain seq x y z
N MET A 1 -16.76 2.23 1.40
CA MET A 1 -16.32 1.02 0.71
C MET A 1 -15.27 0.30 1.56
N LYS A 2 -15.55 -0.93 2.04
CA LYS A 2 -14.48 -1.77 2.62
C LYS A 2 -13.59 -2.20 1.46
N LEU A 3 -12.29 -1.92 1.51
CA LEU A 3 -11.35 -2.42 0.52
C LEU A 3 -11.36 -3.96 0.59
N GLU A 4 -11.89 -4.61 -0.45
CA GLU A 4 -11.84 -6.06 -0.56
C GLU A 4 -10.49 -6.50 -1.13
N TYR A 5 -9.79 -7.37 -0.40
CA TYR A 5 -8.53 -7.95 -0.80
C TYR A 5 -8.35 -9.34 -0.18
N ASP A 6 -7.57 -10.19 -0.85
CA ASP A 6 -7.22 -11.52 -0.37
C ASP A 6 -6.04 -11.42 0.62
N LYS A 7 -6.32 -11.68 1.89
CA LYS A 7 -5.33 -11.58 2.98
C LYS A 7 -4.16 -12.56 2.81
N GLU A 8 -4.40 -13.75 2.26
CA GLU A 8 -3.35 -14.74 2.08
C GLU A 8 -2.39 -14.33 0.96
N LYS A 9 -2.94 -13.86 -0.18
CA LYS A 9 -2.15 -13.30 -1.28
C LYS A 9 -1.38 -12.07 -0.82
N LEU A 10 -2.02 -11.17 -0.07
CA LEU A 10 -1.38 -10.00 0.51
C LEU A 10 -0.14 -10.40 1.34
N ASN A 11 -0.30 -11.33 2.28
CA ASN A 11 0.79 -11.79 3.14
C ASN A 11 1.94 -12.39 2.32
N LYS A 12 1.63 -13.19 1.30
CA LYS A 12 2.63 -13.79 0.40
C LYS A 12 3.39 -12.73 -0.40
N LEU A 13 2.70 -11.73 -0.95
CA LEU A 13 3.32 -10.62 -1.68
C LEU A 13 4.19 -9.77 -0.77
N CYS A 14 3.74 -9.47 0.45
CA CYS A 14 4.50 -8.71 1.43
C CYS A 14 5.79 -9.43 1.84
N ALA A 15 5.68 -10.73 2.17
CA ALA A 15 6.84 -11.55 2.51
C ALA A 15 7.83 -11.67 1.35
N LYS A 16 7.35 -11.94 0.12
CA LYS A 16 8.16 -12.03 -1.11
C LYS A 16 8.94 -10.75 -1.37
N ASN A 17 8.32 -9.59 -1.16
CA ASN A 17 8.91 -8.29 -1.46
C ASN A 17 9.63 -7.63 -0.28
N ARG A 18 9.88 -8.39 0.82
CA ARG A 18 10.58 -7.90 2.03
C ARG A 18 9.95 -6.64 2.63
N ILE A 19 8.62 -6.58 2.60
CA ILE A 19 7.84 -5.51 3.23
C ILE A 19 7.76 -5.79 4.73
N SER A 20 8.12 -4.80 5.56
CA SER A 20 7.99 -4.86 7.02
C SER A 20 6.63 -4.32 7.48
N TYR A 21 6.08 -3.33 6.77
CA TYR A 21 4.79 -2.73 7.07
C TYR A 21 4.06 -2.32 5.79
N LEU A 22 2.74 -2.55 5.76
CA LEU A 22 1.85 -2.04 4.73
C LEU A 22 0.56 -1.51 5.37
N GLY A 23 0.20 -0.28 5.03
CA GLY A 23 -1.11 0.30 5.34
C GLY A 23 -1.76 0.86 4.09
N VAL A 24 -3.08 0.95 4.10
CA VAL A 24 -3.84 1.74 3.12
C VAL A 24 -4.25 3.06 3.76
N PHE A 25 -4.21 4.13 2.97
CA PHE A 25 -4.69 5.45 3.40
C PHE A 25 -5.44 6.15 2.26
N GLY A 26 -5.79 7.42 2.45
CA GLY A 26 -6.40 8.23 1.39
C GLY A 26 -7.90 8.01 1.23
N SER A 27 -8.40 8.22 0.01
CA SER A 27 -9.84 8.15 -0.32
C SER A 27 -10.44 6.75 -0.06
N GLN A 28 -9.62 5.70 -0.16
CA GLN A 28 -9.99 4.32 0.17
C GLN A 28 -10.28 4.14 1.66
N ALA A 29 -9.51 4.81 2.53
CA ALA A 29 -9.74 4.77 3.97
C ALA A 29 -10.95 5.63 4.41
N ARG A 30 -11.25 6.71 3.67
CA ARG A 30 -12.38 7.61 3.96
C ARG A 30 -13.74 7.15 3.41
N ASN A 31 -13.83 5.96 2.80
CA ASN A 31 -15.04 5.47 2.13
C ASN A 31 -15.55 6.35 0.97
N GLU A 32 -14.76 7.30 0.48
CA GLU A 32 -15.10 8.22 -0.62
C GLU A 32 -14.59 7.72 -1.99
N ALA A 33 -13.85 6.62 -2.00
CA ALA A 33 -13.33 6.03 -3.22
C ALA A 33 -14.45 5.55 -4.15
N ASP A 34 -14.39 5.97 -5.41
CA ASP A 34 -15.14 5.39 -6.50
C ASP A 34 -14.44 4.13 -7.05
N ILE A 35 -15.08 3.43 -7.97
CA ILE A 35 -14.55 2.21 -8.60
C ILE A 35 -13.27 2.47 -9.43
N ASN A 36 -13.01 3.73 -9.81
CA ASN A 36 -11.87 4.15 -10.62
C ASN A 36 -10.73 4.76 -9.78
N SER A 37 -10.90 4.83 -8.46
CA SER A 37 -9.96 5.51 -7.59
C SER A 37 -8.69 4.70 -7.42
N ASP A 38 -7.56 5.40 -7.47
CA ASP A 38 -6.24 4.85 -7.16
C ASP A 38 -6.23 4.29 -5.71
N ILE A 39 -5.33 3.33 -5.46
CA ILE A 39 -5.14 2.72 -4.14
C ILE A 39 -3.83 3.22 -3.56
N ASP A 40 -3.93 4.12 -2.59
CA ASP A 40 -2.78 4.69 -1.89
C ASP A 40 -2.30 3.74 -0.77
N LEU A 41 -1.11 3.20 -0.93
CA LEU A 41 -0.49 2.28 0.02
C LEU A 41 0.75 2.91 0.65
N LEU A 42 0.81 2.86 1.98
CA LEU A 42 1.98 3.25 2.74
C LEU A 42 2.81 2.01 3.04
N VAL A 43 4.04 1.98 2.54
CA VAL A 43 4.93 0.83 2.69
C VAL A 43 6.19 1.16 3.47
N GLU A 44 6.65 0.18 4.24
CA GLU A 44 7.98 0.14 4.83
C GLU A 44 8.63 -1.18 4.41
N PHE A 45 9.89 -1.12 3.99
CA PHE A 45 10.66 -2.29 3.59
C PHE A 45 11.77 -2.56 4.61
N PHE A 46 12.12 -3.83 4.79
CA PHE A 46 13.33 -4.19 5.55
C PHE A 46 14.59 -3.66 4.87
N GLU A 47 14.59 -3.60 3.54
CA GLU A 47 15.66 -3.05 2.72
C GLU A 47 15.03 -2.26 1.57
N THR A 48 15.47 -1.02 1.35
CA THR A 48 14.87 -0.17 0.32
C THR A 48 15.15 -0.75 -1.07
N PRO A 49 14.13 -1.12 -1.85
CA PRO A 49 14.33 -1.65 -3.19
C PRO A 49 14.85 -0.56 -4.15
N SER A 50 15.40 -0.98 -5.29
CA SER A 50 15.67 -0.06 -6.41
C SER A 50 14.37 0.50 -6.96
N LEU A 51 14.42 1.65 -7.65
CA LEU A 51 13.24 2.29 -8.23
C LEU A 51 12.47 1.36 -9.19
N LEU A 52 13.19 0.61 -10.03
CA LEU A 52 12.59 -0.38 -10.93
C LEU A 52 11.86 -1.49 -10.17
N LYS A 53 12.45 -1.96 -9.07
CA LYS A 53 11.83 -2.99 -8.23
C LYS A 53 10.62 -2.43 -7.49
N HIS A 54 10.68 -1.20 -7.01
CA HIS A 54 9.57 -0.50 -6.37
C HIS A 54 8.36 -0.39 -7.31
N VAL A 55 8.56 0.10 -8.53
CA VAL A 55 7.51 0.15 -9.56
C VAL A 55 7.01 -1.26 -9.91
N GLY A 56 7.90 -2.26 -10.00
CA GLY A 56 7.48 -3.64 -10.19
C GLY A 56 6.57 -4.18 -9.07
N ILE A 57 6.78 -3.72 -7.83
CA ILE A 57 5.92 -4.09 -6.69
C ILE A 57 4.55 -3.43 -6.85
N GLU A 58 4.47 -2.15 -7.23
CA GLU A 58 3.18 -1.48 -7.54
C GLU A 58 2.35 -2.27 -8.55
N TYR A 59 2.97 -2.68 -9.66
CA TYR A 59 2.32 -3.52 -10.67
C TYR A 59 1.89 -4.88 -10.10
N GLU A 60 2.75 -5.56 -9.33
CA GLU A 60 2.39 -6.84 -8.71
C GLU A 60 1.14 -6.71 -7.81
N PHE A 61 1.05 -5.64 -7.01
CA PHE A 61 -0.12 -5.40 -6.17
C PHE A 61 -1.38 -5.08 -6.99
N SER A 62 -1.25 -4.26 -8.04
CA SER A 62 -2.35 -3.93 -8.95
C SER A 62 -2.94 -5.19 -9.60
N GLU A 63 -2.10 -6.02 -10.22
CA GLU A 63 -2.54 -7.19 -10.99
C GLU A 63 -3.04 -8.32 -10.09
N ASN A 64 -2.34 -8.61 -9.00
CA ASN A 64 -2.59 -9.83 -8.23
C ASN A 64 -3.55 -9.63 -7.05
N LEU A 65 -3.72 -8.39 -6.57
CA LEU A 65 -4.51 -8.11 -5.36
C LEU A 65 -5.72 -7.23 -5.62
N PHE A 66 -5.62 -6.24 -6.51
CA PHE A 66 -6.65 -5.20 -6.64
C PHE A 66 -7.37 -5.16 -7.99
N GLY A 67 -7.17 -6.17 -8.84
CA GLY A 67 -7.91 -6.34 -10.08
C GLY A 67 -7.60 -5.27 -11.12
N ASN A 68 -6.31 -4.98 -11.32
CA ASN A 68 -5.78 -3.98 -12.26
C ASN A 68 -6.12 -2.52 -11.92
N ARG A 69 -6.54 -2.25 -10.68
CA ARG A 69 -6.64 -0.88 -10.18
C ARG A 69 -5.25 -0.31 -9.95
N LYS A 70 -5.07 0.95 -10.31
CA LYS A 70 -3.79 1.64 -10.13
C LYS A 70 -3.46 1.71 -8.63
N VAL A 71 -2.23 1.32 -8.30
CA VAL A 71 -1.68 1.32 -6.95
C VAL A 71 -0.59 2.37 -6.89
N ASP A 72 -0.68 3.28 -5.92
CA ASP A 72 0.39 4.22 -5.58
C ASP A 72 1.08 3.75 -4.30
N LEU A 73 2.34 3.35 -4.40
CA LEU A 73 3.08 2.78 -3.28
C LEU A 73 4.04 3.83 -2.71
N ILE A 74 3.63 4.47 -1.64
CA ILE A 74 4.40 5.53 -0.99
C ILE A 74 5.24 4.94 0.13
N THR A 75 6.54 5.19 0.12
CA THR A 75 7.40 4.77 1.23
C THR A 75 7.18 5.67 2.46
N LYS A 76 7.13 5.08 3.66
CA LYS A 76 7.00 5.85 4.90
C LYS A 76 8.11 6.89 5.09
N ARG A 77 9.32 6.56 4.61
CA ARG A 77 10.49 7.47 4.57
C ARG A 77 10.27 8.69 3.68
N SER A 78 9.50 8.59 2.60
CA SER A 78 9.28 9.71 1.67
C SER A 78 8.18 10.67 2.14
N LEU A 79 7.46 10.35 3.21
CA LEU A 79 6.45 11.25 3.76
C LEU A 79 7.10 12.47 4.43
N ASN A 80 6.70 13.65 3.96
CA ASN A 80 7.04 14.90 4.61
C ASN A 80 6.34 14.99 5.98
N LYS A 81 7.03 15.57 6.98
CA LYS A 81 6.49 15.84 8.33
C LYS A 81 5.14 16.57 8.35
N TYR A 82 4.82 17.34 7.31
CA TYR A 82 3.53 18.03 7.19
C TYR A 82 2.41 17.13 6.64
N ILE A 83 2.75 16.09 5.88
CA ILE A 83 1.79 15.16 5.26
C ILE A 83 1.56 13.93 6.13
N ALA A 84 2.59 13.48 6.86
CA ALA A 84 2.50 12.32 7.75
C ALA A 84 1.31 12.35 8.73
N PRO A 85 0.94 13.49 9.36
CA PRO A 85 -0.23 13.54 10.24
C PRO A 85 -1.55 13.29 9.50
N TYR A 86 -1.68 13.76 8.26
CA TYR A 86 -2.87 13.53 7.45
C TYR A 86 -2.99 12.07 7.01
N VAL A 87 -1.87 11.45 6.64
CA VAL A 87 -1.82 10.03 6.29
C VAL A 87 -2.12 9.17 7.51
N ALA A 88 -1.53 9.48 8.67
CA ALA A 88 -1.69 8.73 9.90
C ALA A 88 -3.12 8.73 10.43
N LYS A 89 -3.89 9.81 10.19
CA LYS A 89 -5.27 9.94 10.68
C LYS A 89 -6.21 8.88 10.10
N ASP A 90 -6.00 8.52 8.83
CA ASP A 90 -6.85 7.58 8.09
C ASP A 90 -6.11 6.27 7.77
N LEU A 91 -4.98 5.99 8.42
CA LEU A 91 -4.15 4.84 8.10
C LEU A 91 -4.78 3.54 8.65
N ILE A 92 -5.07 2.61 7.74
CA ILE A 92 -5.52 1.27 8.10
C ILE A 92 -4.40 0.28 7.81
N THR A 93 -3.87 -0.36 8.85
CA THR A 93 -2.84 -1.39 8.71
C THR A 93 -3.39 -2.62 8.01
N LEU A 94 -2.76 -3.02 6.91
CA LEU A 94 -3.08 -4.22 6.15
C LEU A 94 -2.13 -5.37 6.50
N TYR A 95 -0.85 -5.05 6.70
CA TYR A 95 0.20 -6.00 7.01
C TYR A 95 1.25 -5.38 7.94
N GLU A 96 1.70 -6.16 8.91
CA GLU A 96 2.82 -5.82 9.77
C GLU A 96 3.59 -7.11 10.06
N SER A 97 4.89 -7.10 9.79
CA SER A 97 5.79 -8.20 10.09
C SER A 97 6.08 -8.18 11.60
N LYS A 98 5.83 -9.31 12.28
CA LYS A 98 6.16 -9.49 13.69
C LYS A 98 7.63 -9.85 13.90
#